data_AF-A0A831SIE9-F1
#
_entry.id   AF-A0A831SIE9-F1
#
_cell.length_a   1.000
_cell.length_b   1.000
_cell.length_c   1.000
_cell.angle_alpha   90.00
_cell.angle_beta   90.00
_cell.angle_gamma   90.00
#
_symmetry.space_group_name_H-M   'P 1'
#
loop_
_entity.id
_entity.type
_entity.pdbx_description
1 polymer ?
#
loop_
_entity_poly.entity_id
_entity_poly.type
_entity_poly.pdbx_seq_one_letter_code
_entity_poly.pdbx_strand_id
1 'polypeptide(L)'
;MDYASIGFKAGLEIHQQLDTKKLFCNCPSKISDKTDYSFYRFLRPTQSELGEVDKAAIVEMMKGKRFLYTASRDSTCLVEADEEPPHEVNREALDVALTVSILLNAEIVDEIQVMRKIVIDGSNTSGFQRTSLIALHGYAKDVGIESIALEEDAARKIKEDSKTVNYGLDRLGIPLIEVATSADIRDPKHAREVAEYIGSLLQSTGKCKRGLGTIRQDLNISIREGSRVEIKGIQSLSGIEKVAEIEVFRQLDLIKIKKELESRGIKKDDIENANSIEVSDVLANSDSKIVKKSLSEGKKALAIKLPGFSGLLKRDYSRLGKEFAVHARIRAGLGGIIHSDELPGYGIDKDVFDVLKKKLGIEEKDAFAIFLGRKDEIEKAIEAVKERAVDALYGVPEEVRRA
;
A
#
# COMPACT_ATOMS: atom_id res chain seq x y z
N MET A 1 -0.06 25.91 7.97
CA MET A 1 -0.16 25.09 9.20
C MET A 1 1.20 25.10 9.86
N ASP A 2 1.27 25.10 11.20
CA ASP A 2 2.55 24.95 11.90
C ASP A 2 2.85 23.45 12.10
N TYR A 3 3.64 22.88 11.18
CA TYR A 3 4.00 21.45 11.20
C TYR A 3 4.89 21.06 12.39
N ALA A 4 5.67 22.01 12.93
CA ALA A 4 6.50 21.77 14.10
C ALA A 4 5.64 21.58 15.37
N SER A 5 4.58 22.38 15.52
CA SER A 5 3.67 22.27 16.66
C SER A 5 3.00 20.90 16.77
N ILE A 6 2.66 20.29 15.64
CA ILE A 6 2.05 18.95 15.56
C ILE A 6 3.10 17.83 15.55
N GLY A 7 4.38 18.15 15.68
CA GLY A 7 5.46 17.16 15.69
C GLY A 7 5.57 16.35 14.41
N PHE A 8 5.38 16.99 13.25
CA PHE A 8 5.55 16.35 11.95
C PHE A 8 6.95 15.76 11.82
N LYS A 9 7.02 14.52 11.36
CA LYS A 9 8.24 13.86 10.88
C LYS A 9 7.93 13.09 9.62
N ALA A 10 8.83 13.19 8.65
CA ALA A 10 8.76 12.35 7.47
C ALA A 10 10.13 11.87 7.00
N GLY A 11 10.14 10.75 6.28
CA GLY A 11 11.29 10.20 5.57
C GLY A 11 10.87 9.73 4.17
N LEU A 12 11.82 9.74 3.24
CA LEU A 12 11.63 9.35 1.85
C LEU A 12 12.44 8.09 1.56
N GLU A 13 11.87 7.25 0.70
CA GLU A 13 12.55 6.10 0.13
C GLU A 13 12.42 6.19 -1.39
N ILE A 14 13.55 6.43 -2.07
CA ILE A 14 13.59 6.71 -3.50
C ILE A 14 14.29 5.56 -4.20
N HIS A 15 13.57 4.87 -5.08
CA HIS A 15 14.11 3.85 -5.95
C HIS A 15 14.22 4.38 -7.37
N GLN A 16 15.40 4.28 -7.98
CA GLN A 16 15.67 4.75 -9.34
C GLN A 16 16.33 3.66 -10.18
N GLN A 17 15.74 3.35 -11.32
CA GLN A 17 16.35 2.41 -12.28
C GLN A 17 17.58 3.02 -12.95
N LEU A 18 18.62 2.22 -13.10
CA LEU A 18 19.85 2.58 -13.82
C LEU A 18 19.79 2.10 -15.27
N ASP A 19 20.32 2.90 -16.18
CA ASP A 19 20.37 2.64 -17.62
C ASP A 19 21.66 1.93 -18.02
N THR A 20 21.82 0.73 -17.46
CA THR A 20 22.98 -0.17 -17.69
C THR A 20 22.46 -1.56 -18.11
N LYS A 21 23.30 -2.59 -18.17
CA LYS A 21 22.81 -3.98 -18.25
C LYS A 21 22.13 -4.41 -16.94
N LYS A 22 21.40 -5.52 -16.96
CA LYS A 22 20.83 -6.11 -15.73
C LYS A 22 21.93 -6.42 -14.69
N LEU A 23 21.55 -6.42 -13.42
CA LEU A 23 22.49 -6.34 -12.30
C LEU A 23 23.36 -7.58 -12.15
N PHE A 24 22.82 -8.76 -12.45
CA PHE A 24 23.51 -10.05 -12.26
C PHE A 24 23.52 -10.93 -13.52
N CYS A 25 23.34 -10.34 -14.69
CA CYS A 25 23.49 -11.01 -15.98
C CYS A 25 23.84 -10.01 -17.09
N ASN A 26 24.14 -10.52 -18.29
CA ASN A 26 24.54 -9.68 -19.42
C ASN A 26 23.38 -9.14 -20.28
N CYS A 27 22.13 -9.38 -19.90
CA CYS A 27 20.97 -8.95 -20.66
C CYS A 27 20.80 -7.43 -20.65
N PRO A 28 20.28 -6.85 -21.76
CA PRO A 28 19.96 -5.43 -21.81
C PRO A 28 18.76 -5.11 -20.90
N SER A 29 18.77 -3.95 -20.25
CA SER A 29 17.68 -3.46 -19.41
C SER A 29 16.53 -2.83 -20.22
N LYS A 30 16.03 -3.57 -21.22
CA LYS A 30 14.97 -3.10 -22.12
C LYS A 30 13.64 -3.80 -21.80
N ILE A 31 12.58 -3.00 -21.72
CA ILE A 31 11.21 -3.48 -21.67
C ILE A 31 10.83 -4.01 -23.05
N SER A 32 10.19 -5.18 -23.10
CA SER A 32 9.80 -5.84 -24.35
C SER A 32 8.34 -6.28 -24.25
N ASP A 33 7.56 -5.97 -25.29
CA ASP A 33 6.19 -6.47 -25.43
C ASP A 33 6.14 -7.80 -26.19
N LYS A 34 7.30 -8.28 -26.66
CA LYS A 34 7.43 -9.58 -27.32
C LYS A 34 7.51 -10.69 -26.29
N THR A 35 6.84 -11.80 -26.55
CA THR A 35 6.96 -13.04 -25.75
C THR A 35 7.48 -14.15 -26.65
N ASP A 36 8.70 -14.59 -26.41
CA ASP A 36 9.33 -15.69 -27.15
C ASP A 36 9.08 -17.05 -26.48
N TYR A 37 8.99 -17.06 -25.14
CA TYR A 37 8.67 -18.25 -24.36
C TYR A 37 7.98 -17.89 -23.05
N SER A 38 7.34 -18.89 -22.45
CA SER A 38 6.70 -18.74 -21.14
C SER A 38 6.75 -20.03 -20.35
N PHE A 39 6.72 -19.94 -19.04
CA PHE A 39 6.76 -21.08 -18.14
C PHE A 39 6.03 -20.79 -16.84
N TYR A 40 5.57 -21.85 -16.18
CA TYR A 40 4.86 -21.74 -14.90
C TYR A 40 5.77 -22.09 -13.73
N ARG A 41 5.54 -21.42 -12.59
CA ARG A 41 6.18 -21.71 -11.31
C ARG A 41 5.19 -21.59 -10.15
N PHE A 42 5.62 -22.19 -9.05
CA PHE A 42 5.03 -22.02 -7.72
C PHE A 42 6.16 -21.67 -6.76
N LEU A 43 5.98 -20.62 -5.98
CA LEU A 43 6.87 -20.34 -4.86
C LEU A 43 6.38 -21.10 -3.63
N ARG A 44 7.31 -21.57 -2.81
CA ARG A 44 7.01 -22.24 -1.54
C ARG A 44 7.67 -21.47 -0.41
N PRO A 45 6.97 -21.25 0.71
CA PRO A 45 7.58 -20.64 1.88
C PRO A 45 8.67 -21.57 2.43
N THR A 46 9.73 -20.98 2.97
CA THR A 46 10.81 -21.71 3.62
C THR A 46 10.61 -21.65 5.14
N GLN A 47 10.98 -22.73 5.84
CA GLN A 47 11.03 -22.74 7.30
C GLN A 47 12.28 -21.99 7.77
N SER A 48 12.13 -21.18 8.81
CA SER A 48 13.26 -20.65 9.57
C SER A 48 14.00 -21.78 10.29
N GLU A 49 15.19 -21.49 10.82
CA GLU A 49 15.98 -22.44 11.62
C GLU A 49 15.21 -22.98 12.84
N LEU A 50 14.23 -22.22 13.35
CA LEU A 50 13.37 -22.60 14.46
C LEU A 50 12.11 -23.38 14.02
N GLY A 51 12.00 -23.71 12.72
CA GLY A 51 10.83 -24.38 12.15
C GLY A 51 9.63 -23.47 11.93
N GLU A 52 9.73 -22.19 12.28
CA GLU A 52 8.67 -21.20 12.08
C GLU A 52 8.63 -20.74 10.62
N VAL A 53 7.42 -20.56 10.09
CA VAL A 53 7.21 -20.05 8.73
C VAL A 53 6.59 -18.66 8.84
N ASP A 54 7.06 -17.72 8.02
CA ASP A 54 6.50 -16.38 7.93
C ASP A 54 4.99 -16.43 7.67
N LYS A 55 4.20 -15.80 8.54
CA LYS A 55 2.74 -15.73 8.46
C LYS A 55 2.26 -15.12 7.14
N ALA A 56 2.94 -14.09 6.63
CA ALA A 56 2.62 -13.49 5.34
C ALA A 56 2.87 -14.47 4.19
N ALA A 57 3.96 -15.26 4.28
CA ALA A 57 4.27 -16.31 3.31
C ALA A 57 3.24 -17.44 3.30
N ILE A 58 2.74 -17.83 4.46
CA ILE A 58 1.62 -18.77 4.57
C ILE A 58 0.35 -18.19 3.91
N VAL A 59 0.01 -16.93 4.22
CA VAL A 59 -1.21 -16.29 3.67
C VAL A 59 -1.15 -16.17 2.15
N GLU A 60 -0.01 -15.80 1.57
CA GLU A 60 0.13 -15.73 0.11
C GLU A 60 0.07 -17.13 -0.51
N MET A 61 0.71 -18.14 0.11
CA MET A 61 0.62 -19.53 -0.35
C MET A 61 -0.82 -20.07 -0.28
N MET A 62 -1.59 -19.73 0.75
CA MET A 62 -3.00 -20.12 0.89
C MET A 62 -3.88 -19.62 -0.25
N LYS A 63 -3.47 -18.55 -0.96
CA LYS A 63 -4.16 -18.09 -2.18
C LYS A 63 -3.99 -19.07 -3.35
N GLY A 64 -3.07 -20.02 -3.26
CA GLY A 64 -2.86 -21.09 -4.25
C GLY A 64 -2.52 -20.57 -5.65
N LYS A 65 -1.92 -19.38 -5.74
CA LYS A 65 -1.63 -18.74 -7.03
C LYS A 65 -0.47 -19.43 -7.74
N ARG A 66 -0.62 -19.58 -9.04
CA ARG A 66 0.43 -20.01 -9.97
C ARG A 66 1.02 -18.79 -10.66
N PHE A 67 2.32 -18.76 -10.86
CA PHE A 67 2.98 -17.66 -11.56
C PHE A 67 3.30 -18.09 -12.99
N LEU A 68 2.78 -17.33 -13.96
CA LEU A 68 3.16 -17.44 -15.36
C LEU A 68 4.23 -16.39 -15.62
N TYR A 69 5.42 -16.83 -16.03
CA TYR A 69 6.48 -15.94 -16.47
C TYR A 69 6.53 -15.91 -17.99
N THR A 70 6.54 -14.71 -18.56
CA THR A 70 6.68 -14.44 -19.98
C THR A 70 8.02 -13.75 -20.22
N ALA A 71 8.74 -14.20 -21.24
CA ALA A 71 10.12 -13.78 -21.46
C ALA A 71 10.38 -13.53 -22.95
N SER A 72 11.29 -12.60 -23.21
CA SER A 72 11.82 -12.34 -24.53
C SER A 72 13.31 -12.68 -24.57
N ARG A 73 13.74 -13.34 -25.63
CA ARG A 73 15.17 -13.60 -25.91
C ARG A 73 15.97 -12.32 -26.11
N ASP A 74 15.29 -11.20 -26.36
CA ASP A 74 15.89 -9.90 -26.59
C ASP A 74 16.30 -9.20 -25.27
N SER A 75 15.78 -9.65 -24.11
CA SER A 75 15.99 -9.00 -22.80
C SER A 75 16.11 -9.94 -21.60
N THR A 76 16.09 -11.26 -21.80
CA THR A 76 16.05 -12.25 -20.71
C THR A 76 16.97 -13.44 -21.00
N CYS A 77 17.62 -14.00 -19.98
CA CYS A 77 18.40 -15.23 -20.05
C CYS A 77 17.99 -16.24 -18.96
N LEU A 78 18.82 -17.26 -18.72
CA LEU A 78 18.54 -18.31 -17.75
C LEU A 78 18.64 -17.81 -16.30
N VAL A 79 19.41 -16.74 -16.04
CA VAL A 79 19.51 -16.13 -14.71
C VAL A 79 18.14 -15.62 -14.25
N GLU A 80 17.43 -14.86 -15.09
CA GLU A 80 16.09 -14.38 -14.74
C GLU A 80 15.05 -15.51 -14.70
N ALA A 81 15.29 -16.62 -15.40
CA ALA A 81 14.42 -17.79 -15.32
C ALA A 81 14.67 -18.65 -14.07
N ASP A 82 15.68 -18.31 -13.26
CA ASP A 82 16.18 -19.10 -12.13
C ASP A 82 16.67 -20.50 -12.58
N GLU A 83 17.30 -20.56 -13.75
CA GLU A 83 17.85 -21.79 -14.37
C GLU A 83 19.38 -21.75 -14.52
N GLU A 84 20.02 -20.66 -14.08
CA GLU A 84 21.47 -20.46 -14.08
C GLU A 84 21.87 -19.63 -12.87
N PRO A 85 23.00 -19.94 -12.20
CA PRO A 85 23.55 -19.06 -11.19
C PRO A 85 23.78 -17.65 -11.76
N PRO A 86 23.52 -16.60 -10.97
CA PRO A 86 23.80 -15.24 -11.41
C PRO A 86 25.28 -15.02 -11.58
N HIS A 87 25.59 -14.06 -12.45
CA HIS A 87 26.95 -13.62 -12.70
C HIS A 87 27.38 -12.62 -11.63
N GLU A 88 28.60 -12.12 -11.74
CA GLU A 88 29.07 -11.02 -10.91
C GLU A 88 28.20 -9.76 -11.06
N VAL A 89 28.24 -8.91 -10.04
CA VAL A 89 27.53 -7.63 -10.06
C VAL A 89 27.98 -6.78 -11.25
N ASN A 90 27.02 -6.16 -11.93
CA ASN A 90 27.30 -5.22 -13.01
C ASN A 90 28.12 -4.04 -12.48
N ARG A 91 29.39 -3.97 -12.91
CA ARG A 91 30.34 -2.93 -12.51
C ARG A 91 29.88 -1.52 -12.86
N GLU A 92 29.21 -1.32 -13.99
CA GLU A 92 28.68 -0.01 -14.37
C GLU A 92 27.57 0.45 -13.41
N ALA A 93 26.70 -0.46 -12.99
CA ALA A 93 25.65 -0.16 -12.01
C ALA A 93 26.25 0.14 -10.63
N LEU A 94 27.30 -0.61 -10.24
CA LEU A 94 28.03 -0.39 -9.01
C LEU A 94 28.75 0.97 -9.00
N ASP A 95 29.44 1.34 -10.09
CA ASP A 95 30.13 2.63 -10.21
C ASP A 95 29.16 3.80 -10.05
N VAL A 96 27.96 3.69 -10.61
CA VAL A 96 26.89 4.68 -10.43
C VAL A 96 26.44 4.75 -8.98
N ALA A 97 26.25 3.62 -8.30
CA ALA A 97 25.87 3.59 -6.89
C ALA A 97 26.93 4.20 -5.98
N LEU A 98 28.22 3.92 -6.23
CA LEU A 98 29.34 4.53 -5.51
C LEU A 98 29.42 6.04 -5.78
N THR A 99 29.22 6.47 -7.03
CA THR A 99 29.19 7.89 -7.41
C THR A 99 28.08 8.63 -6.67
N VAL A 100 26.88 8.07 -6.63
CA VAL A 100 25.75 8.65 -5.89
C VAL A 100 26.04 8.71 -4.40
N SER A 101 26.69 7.68 -3.85
CA SER A 101 27.09 7.66 -2.44
C SER A 101 28.03 8.81 -2.09
N ILE A 102 29.02 9.09 -2.95
CA ILE A 102 29.92 10.25 -2.79
C ILE A 102 29.15 11.58 -2.91
N LEU A 103 28.26 11.70 -3.91
CA LEU A 103 27.45 12.92 -4.11
C LEU A 103 26.54 13.22 -2.90
N LEU A 104 26.11 12.18 -2.18
CA LEU A 104 25.32 12.27 -0.96
C LEU A 104 26.17 12.26 0.31
N ASN A 105 27.49 12.39 0.20
CA ASN A 105 28.43 12.40 1.32
C ASN A 105 28.29 11.18 2.26
N ALA A 106 27.89 10.04 1.71
CA ALA A 106 27.67 8.81 2.46
C ALA A 106 28.97 8.02 2.65
N GLU A 107 29.05 7.30 3.75
CA GLU A 107 30.14 6.39 4.10
C GLU A 107 29.98 5.07 3.36
N ILE A 108 30.84 4.82 2.37
CA ILE A 108 30.82 3.60 1.56
C ILE A 108 31.34 2.43 2.40
N VAL A 109 30.69 1.27 2.29
CA VAL A 109 31.12 0.04 2.98
C VAL A 109 32.43 -0.50 2.39
N ASP A 110 33.27 -1.07 3.24
CA ASP A 110 34.56 -1.65 2.82
C ASP A 110 34.39 -2.87 1.90
N GLU A 111 33.36 -3.68 2.16
CA GLU A 111 33.03 -4.88 1.39
C GLU A 111 31.51 -4.94 1.13
N ILE A 112 31.14 -5.15 -0.13
CA ILE A 112 29.74 -5.23 -0.55
C ILE A 112 29.31 -6.69 -0.58
N GLN A 113 28.30 -7.01 0.22
CA GLN A 113 27.72 -8.35 0.31
C GLN A 113 26.31 -8.37 -0.29
N VAL A 114 26.08 -9.30 -1.22
CA VAL A 114 24.78 -9.48 -1.86
C VAL A 114 23.89 -10.33 -0.97
N MET A 115 22.80 -9.73 -0.47
CA MET A 115 21.79 -10.38 0.37
C MET A 115 20.60 -10.85 -0.47
N ARG A 116 19.76 -11.71 0.13
CA ARG A 116 18.53 -12.23 -0.47
C ARG A 116 17.33 -11.81 0.38
N LYS A 117 16.64 -10.77 -0.04
CA LYS A 117 15.39 -10.31 0.59
C LYS A 117 14.25 -11.18 0.07
N ILE A 118 13.60 -11.95 0.94
CA ILE A 118 12.55 -12.90 0.53
C ILE A 118 11.36 -12.16 -0.08
N VAL A 119 10.91 -12.62 -1.26
CA VAL A 119 9.79 -12.05 -2.02
C VAL A 119 8.92 -13.19 -2.56
N ILE A 120 7.70 -13.29 -2.03
CA ILE A 120 6.79 -14.43 -2.18
C ILE A 120 5.59 -14.18 -3.11
N ASP A 121 5.44 -12.95 -3.61
CA ASP A 121 4.31 -12.53 -4.47
C ASP A 121 4.48 -12.96 -5.94
N GLY A 122 5.58 -13.66 -6.25
CA GLY A 122 5.94 -14.12 -7.59
C GLY A 122 6.59 -13.07 -8.47
N SER A 123 6.92 -11.88 -7.95
CA SER A 123 7.59 -10.86 -8.77
C SER A 123 9.07 -11.18 -9.03
N ASN A 124 9.64 -12.10 -8.27
CA ASN A 124 11.02 -12.60 -8.42
C ASN A 124 10.96 -14.12 -8.62
N THR A 125 11.55 -14.61 -9.71
CA THR A 125 11.50 -16.03 -10.09
C THR A 125 12.15 -16.95 -9.06
N SER A 126 13.21 -16.47 -8.42
CA SER A 126 13.96 -17.15 -7.36
C SER A 126 13.27 -17.10 -5.98
N GLY A 127 12.18 -16.35 -5.82
CA GLY A 127 11.52 -16.13 -4.53
C GLY A 127 12.25 -15.15 -3.61
N PHE A 128 13.25 -14.43 -4.11
CA PHE A 128 13.94 -13.36 -3.40
C PHE A 128 14.47 -12.29 -4.37
N GLN A 129 14.63 -11.07 -3.85
CA GLN A 129 15.33 -9.98 -4.50
C GLN A 129 16.77 -9.94 -4.02
N ARG A 130 17.74 -9.80 -4.93
CA ARG A 130 19.12 -9.57 -4.55
C ARG A 130 19.33 -8.08 -4.29
N THR A 131 19.83 -7.77 -3.10
CA THR A 131 20.04 -6.39 -2.60
C THR A 131 21.39 -6.31 -1.92
N SER A 132 22.13 -5.23 -2.16
CA SER A 132 23.45 -5.01 -1.55
C SER A 132 23.49 -3.61 -0.93
N LEU A 133 23.92 -3.52 0.32
CA LEU A 133 24.19 -2.24 0.96
C LEU A 133 25.47 -1.64 0.37
N ILE A 134 25.42 -0.38 -0.06
CA ILE A 134 26.54 0.32 -0.70
C ILE A 134 27.14 1.37 0.23
N ALA A 135 26.30 2.15 0.90
CA ALA A 135 26.76 3.20 1.80
C ALA A 135 25.73 3.50 2.91
N LEU A 136 26.20 4.12 3.99
CA LEU A 136 25.43 4.54 5.16
C LEU A 136 25.74 6.00 5.50
N HIS A 137 24.93 6.60 6.38
CA HIS A 137 25.26 7.84 7.08
C HIS A 137 25.64 9.04 6.19
N GLY A 138 24.91 9.25 5.10
CA GLY A 138 25.07 10.43 4.24
C GLY A 138 24.20 11.61 4.66
N TYR A 139 24.18 12.65 3.82
CA TYR A 139 23.22 13.75 3.94
C TYR A 139 22.88 14.36 2.58
N ALA A 140 21.62 14.77 2.44
CA ALA A 140 21.08 15.52 1.33
C ALA A 140 20.49 16.82 1.87
N LYS A 141 21.16 17.96 1.60
CA LYS A 141 20.85 19.25 2.25
C LYS A 141 20.95 19.12 3.78
N ASP A 142 19.85 19.32 4.50
CA ASP A 142 19.74 19.22 5.96
C ASP A 142 19.00 17.97 6.43
N VAL A 143 18.89 16.94 5.57
CA VAL A 143 18.27 15.64 5.87
C VAL A 143 19.34 14.53 5.77
N GLY A 144 19.40 13.67 6.76
CA GLY A 144 20.29 12.50 6.75
C GLY A 144 19.88 11.46 5.71
N ILE A 145 20.87 10.74 5.18
CA ILE A 145 20.68 9.52 4.38
C ILE A 145 21.06 8.34 5.25
N GLU A 146 20.10 7.50 5.58
CA GLU A 146 20.32 6.33 6.43
C GLU A 146 21.10 5.26 5.67
N SER A 147 20.68 4.97 4.44
CA SER A 147 21.28 3.93 3.60
C SER A 147 21.14 4.20 2.11
N ILE A 148 22.11 3.69 1.36
CA ILE A 148 22.07 3.57 -0.10
C ILE A 148 22.29 2.10 -0.44
N ALA A 149 21.37 1.53 -1.22
CA ALA A 149 21.44 0.14 -1.66
C ALA A 149 21.39 0.01 -3.19
N LEU A 150 21.99 -1.07 -3.70
CA LEU A 150 21.90 -1.48 -5.09
C LEU A 150 21.22 -2.85 -5.16
N GLU A 151 20.12 -2.92 -5.90
CA GLU A 151 19.25 -4.10 -5.95
C GLU A 151 18.65 -4.36 -7.33
N GLU A 152 18.03 -5.53 -7.47
CA GLU A 152 17.29 -5.91 -8.67
C GLU A 152 15.87 -5.34 -8.66
N ASP A 153 15.39 -4.78 -9.78
CA ASP A 153 13.96 -4.55 -9.95
C ASP A 153 13.21 -5.88 -10.13
N ALA A 154 11.95 -5.87 -9.73
CA ALA A 154 11.04 -6.99 -9.82
C ALA A 154 10.43 -7.12 -11.23
N ALA A 155 9.96 -8.33 -11.57
CA ALA A 155 9.27 -8.58 -12.83
C ALA A 155 8.04 -7.67 -13.02
N ARG A 156 7.71 -7.34 -14.27
CA ARG A 156 6.57 -6.48 -14.61
C ARG A 156 5.28 -7.28 -14.50
N LYS A 157 4.37 -6.89 -13.62
CA LYS A 157 3.03 -7.52 -13.55
C LYS A 157 2.22 -7.14 -14.79
N ILE A 158 1.90 -8.12 -15.63
CA ILE A 158 1.14 -7.93 -16.88
C ILE A 158 -0.36 -8.01 -16.62
N LYS A 159 -0.78 -9.09 -15.94
CA LYS A 159 -2.19 -9.33 -15.60
C LYS A 159 -2.30 -10.27 -14.41
N GLU A 160 -3.45 -10.25 -13.76
CA GLU A 160 -3.80 -11.14 -12.66
C GLU A 160 -5.23 -11.63 -12.83
N ASP A 161 -5.42 -12.94 -12.68
CA ASP A 161 -6.72 -13.59 -12.53
C ASP A 161 -6.81 -14.26 -11.15
N SER A 162 -7.92 -14.96 -10.87
CA SER A 162 -8.18 -15.53 -9.55
C SER A 162 -7.17 -16.59 -9.11
N LYS A 163 -6.46 -17.24 -10.05
CA LYS A 163 -5.53 -18.34 -9.77
C LYS A 163 -4.13 -18.12 -10.33
N THR A 164 -3.94 -17.14 -11.21
CA THR A 164 -2.69 -16.93 -11.95
C THR A 164 -2.30 -15.47 -11.95
N VAL A 165 -1.02 -15.20 -11.67
CA VAL A 165 -0.41 -13.89 -11.94
C VAL A 165 0.58 -14.05 -13.09
N ASN A 166 0.45 -13.18 -14.10
CA ASN A 166 1.36 -13.16 -15.24
C ASN A 166 2.39 -12.05 -15.05
N TYR A 167 3.67 -12.42 -15.10
CA TYR A 167 4.81 -11.53 -14.97
C TYR A 167 5.68 -11.55 -16.24
N GLY A 168 6.11 -10.37 -16.69
CA GLY A 168 7.12 -10.19 -17.73
C GLY A 168 8.51 -10.10 -17.11
N LEU A 169 9.44 -10.94 -17.58
CA LEU A 169 10.82 -11.01 -17.07
C LEU A 169 11.75 -9.93 -17.65
N ASP A 170 11.26 -9.14 -18.59
CA ASP A 170 11.97 -8.03 -19.22
C ASP A 170 12.48 -7.00 -18.20
N ARG A 171 11.70 -6.75 -17.14
CA ARG A 171 12.07 -5.83 -16.05
C ARG A 171 12.89 -6.48 -14.92
N LEU A 172 12.74 -7.79 -14.71
CA LEU A 172 13.43 -8.50 -13.62
C LEU A 172 14.94 -8.34 -13.77
N GLY A 173 15.61 -7.87 -12.71
CA GLY A 173 17.07 -7.71 -12.69
C GLY A 173 17.57 -6.38 -13.25
N ILE A 174 16.71 -5.46 -13.70
CA ILE A 174 17.16 -4.08 -14.00
C ILE A 174 17.74 -3.48 -12.71
N PRO A 175 18.94 -2.87 -12.72
CA PRO A 175 19.52 -2.33 -11.48
C PRO A 175 18.70 -1.17 -10.95
N LEU A 176 18.44 -1.18 -9.66
CA LEU A 176 17.80 -0.13 -8.90
C LEU A 176 18.77 0.38 -7.85
N ILE A 177 18.94 1.69 -7.79
CA ILE A 177 19.50 2.33 -6.61
C ILE A 177 18.36 2.75 -5.69
N GLU A 178 18.46 2.38 -4.43
CA GLU A 178 17.55 2.80 -3.36
C GLU A 178 18.30 3.82 -2.47
N VAL A 179 17.67 4.95 -2.20
CA VAL A 179 18.15 5.98 -1.27
C VAL A 179 17.08 6.19 -0.20
N ALA A 180 17.41 5.84 1.04
CA ALA A 180 16.53 5.99 2.20
C ALA A 180 17.00 7.17 3.06
N THR A 181 16.09 8.11 3.35
CA THR A 181 16.38 9.26 4.20
C THR A 181 16.01 8.98 5.66
N SER A 182 16.65 9.69 6.58
CA SER A 182 16.21 9.77 7.97
C SER A 182 14.86 10.50 8.08
N ALA A 183 14.23 10.40 9.25
CA ALA A 183 12.96 11.05 9.56
C ALA A 183 13.11 12.55 9.92
N ASP A 184 14.01 13.27 9.23
CA ASP A 184 14.36 14.68 9.52
C ASP A 184 13.55 15.70 8.72
N ILE A 185 12.69 15.24 7.79
CA ILE A 185 11.86 16.13 6.98
C ILE A 185 10.81 16.81 7.87
N ARG A 186 10.74 18.14 7.78
CA ARG A 186 10.04 19.01 8.75
C ARG A 186 8.66 19.47 8.31
N ASP A 187 8.39 19.43 7.01
CA ASP A 187 7.10 19.77 6.43
C ASP A 187 6.93 19.19 5.00
N PRO A 188 5.71 19.18 4.45
CA PRO A 188 5.42 18.70 3.09
C PRO A 188 6.25 19.34 1.96
N LYS A 189 6.53 20.64 2.06
CA LYS A 189 7.30 21.36 1.03
C LYS A 189 8.75 20.94 1.09
N HIS A 190 9.31 20.82 2.29
CA HIS A 190 10.65 20.29 2.52
C HIS A 190 10.79 18.87 1.94
N ALA A 191 9.76 18.00 2.08
CA ALA A 191 9.77 16.67 1.47
C ALA A 191 9.97 16.73 -0.05
N ARG A 192 9.22 17.60 -0.74
CA ARG A 192 9.37 17.80 -2.19
C ARG A 192 10.77 18.32 -2.56
N GLU A 193 11.28 19.29 -1.81
CA GLU A 193 12.59 19.90 -2.06
C GLU A 193 13.76 18.94 -1.86
N VAL A 194 13.65 17.99 -0.93
CA VAL A 194 14.63 16.92 -0.70
C VAL A 194 14.55 15.89 -1.82
N ALA A 195 13.34 15.42 -2.16
CA ALA A 195 13.13 14.48 -3.27
C ALA A 195 13.65 15.05 -4.60
N GLU A 196 13.38 16.32 -4.88
CA GLU A 196 13.86 17.02 -6.08
C GLU A 196 15.39 17.11 -6.11
N TYR A 197 16.03 17.36 -4.96
CA TYR A 197 17.48 17.41 -4.86
C TYR A 197 18.14 16.05 -5.08
N ILE A 198 17.66 15.00 -4.38
CA ILE A 198 18.16 13.63 -4.57
C ILE A 198 17.95 13.17 -6.02
N GLY A 199 16.75 13.43 -6.57
CA GLY A 199 16.44 13.13 -7.97
C GLY A 199 17.39 13.85 -8.96
N SER A 200 17.75 15.10 -8.68
CA SER A 200 18.69 15.86 -9.51
C SER A 200 20.12 15.29 -9.44
N LEU A 201 20.58 14.85 -8.26
CA LEU A 201 21.87 14.18 -8.12
C LEU A 201 21.91 12.85 -8.87
N LEU A 202 20.87 12.04 -8.72
CA LEU A 202 20.70 10.80 -9.48
C LEU A 202 20.77 11.05 -10.99
N GLN A 203 19.99 12.01 -11.50
CA GLN A 203 19.99 12.35 -12.93
C GLN A 203 21.32 12.91 -13.43
N SER A 204 22.10 13.57 -12.56
CA SER A 204 23.42 14.12 -12.90
C SER A 204 24.45 13.04 -13.20
N THR A 205 24.22 11.78 -12.77
CA THR A 205 25.05 10.64 -13.17
C THR A 205 25.01 10.36 -14.67
N GLY A 206 23.96 10.81 -15.37
CA GLY A 206 23.72 10.48 -16.78
C GLY A 206 23.41 9.01 -17.03
N LYS A 207 23.19 8.21 -15.98
CA LYS A 207 23.01 6.75 -16.02
C LYS A 207 21.69 6.29 -15.39
N CYS A 208 20.74 7.19 -15.20
CA CYS A 208 19.39 6.84 -14.77
C CYS A 208 18.47 6.63 -15.97
N LYS A 209 17.61 5.61 -15.89
CA LYS A 209 16.51 5.47 -16.85
C LYS A 209 15.54 6.64 -16.71
N ARG A 210 14.89 6.96 -17.82
CA ARG A 210 13.88 8.03 -17.91
C ARG A 210 12.58 7.45 -18.44
N GLY A 211 11.47 8.06 -18.02
CA GLY A 211 10.12 7.65 -18.41
C GLY A 211 9.30 7.14 -17.24
N LEU A 212 8.04 6.83 -17.52
CA LEU A 212 7.09 6.37 -16.51
C LEU A 212 7.55 5.05 -15.89
N GLY A 213 7.44 4.94 -14.56
CA GLY A 213 7.78 3.73 -13.81
C GLY A 213 9.28 3.48 -13.62
N THR A 214 10.15 4.41 -14.01
CA THR A 214 11.61 4.31 -13.80
C THR A 214 12.07 4.82 -12.43
N ILE A 215 11.21 5.58 -11.75
CA ILE A 215 11.41 6.07 -10.38
C ILE A 215 10.19 5.70 -9.53
N ARG A 216 10.44 5.27 -8.29
CA ARG A 216 9.41 5.05 -7.26
C ARG A 216 9.81 5.85 -6.03
N GLN A 217 8.85 6.55 -5.45
CA GLN A 217 9.06 7.35 -4.26
C GLN A 217 7.99 6.98 -3.26
N ASP A 218 8.45 6.49 -2.12
CA ASP A 218 7.60 6.13 -1.00
C ASP A 218 7.88 7.13 0.14
N LEU A 219 6.82 7.52 0.85
CA LEU A 219 6.87 8.56 1.85
C LEU A 219 6.35 8.02 3.18
N ASN A 220 7.18 8.07 4.20
CA ASN A 220 6.85 7.71 5.57
C ASN A 220 6.48 8.98 6.34
N ILE A 221 5.29 9.06 6.93
CA ILE A 221 4.80 10.24 7.65
C ILE A 221 4.32 9.86 9.04
N SER A 222 4.59 10.72 10.01
CA SER A 222 3.97 10.69 11.32
C SER A 222 3.77 12.09 11.87
N ILE A 223 2.79 12.24 12.77
CA ILE A 223 2.60 13.43 13.60
C ILE A 223 2.47 13.01 15.06
N ARG A 224 2.62 13.95 16.00
CA ARG A 224 2.38 13.73 17.43
C ARG A 224 0.94 13.26 17.66
N GLU A 225 0.76 12.26 18.54
CA GLU A 225 -0.52 11.55 18.77
C GLU A 225 -1.03 10.73 17.57
N GLY A 226 -0.30 10.75 16.44
CA GLY A 226 -0.52 9.88 15.30
C GLY A 226 0.38 8.66 15.32
N SER A 227 0.53 8.04 14.14
CA SER A 227 1.33 6.83 13.94
C SER A 227 2.11 6.92 12.63
N ARG A 228 3.13 6.08 12.47
CA ARG A 228 3.88 5.98 11.21
C ARG A 228 2.99 5.38 10.13
N VAL A 229 2.84 6.10 9.02
CA VAL A 229 2.09 5.67 7.84
C VAL A 229 3.02 5.73 6.64
N GLU A 230 3.12 4.62 5.92
CA GLU A 230 3.92 4.51 4.70
C GLU A 230 3.01 4.69 3.49
N ILE A 231 3.31 5.65 2.62
CA ILE A 231 2.54 5.93 1.41
C ILE A 231 3.38 5.57 0.20
N LYS A 232 2.97 4.52 -0.51
CA LYS A 232 3.69 3.96 -1.65
C LYS A 232 3.27 4.54 -2.98
N GLY A 233 4.24 4.65 -3.88
CA GLY A 233 4.04 4.81 -5.31
C GLY A 233 3.75 6.24 -5.76
N ILE A 234 4.34 7.24 -5.11
CA ILE A 234 4.18 8.65 -5.50
C ILE A 234 4.96 8.89 -6.81
N GLN A 235 4.22 9.13 -7.90
CA GLN A 235 4.80 9.19 -9.26
C GLN A 235 5.41 10.55 -9.63
N SER A 236 5.00 11.64 -8.97
CA SER A 236 5.46 13.00 -9.30
C SER A 236 5.97 13.74 -8.08
N LEU A 237 6.97 14.61 -8.28
CA LEU A 237 7.48 15.49 -7.22
C LEU A 237 6.38 16.38 -6.63
N SER A 238 5.51 16.95 -7.47
CA SER A 238 4.35 17.72 -7.01
C SER A 238 3.34 16.89 -6.22
N GLY A 239 3.33 15.57 -6.44
CA GLY A 239 2.51 14.62 -5.69
C GLY A 239 2.97 14.47 -4.25
N ILE A 240 4.27 14.54 -3.97
CA ILE A 240 4.84 14.33 -2.63
C ILE A 240 4.28 15.32 -1.63
N GLU A 241 4.35 16.62 -1.95
CA GLU A 241 3.85 17.70 -1.09
C GLU A 241 2.35 17.53 -0.80
N LYS A 242 1.55 17.31 -1.85
CA LYS A 242 0.11 17.14 -1.72
C LYS A 242 -0.29 15.90 -0.92
N VAL A 243 0.36 14.77 -1.19
CA VAL A 243 0.12 13.51 -0.47
C VAL A 243 0.47 13.67 1.01
N ALA A 244 1.59 14.35 1.30
CA ALA A 244 2.00 14.61 2.67
C ALA A 244 1.00 15.48 3.43
N GLU A 245 0.52 16.56 2.81
CA GLU A 245 -0.51 17.42 3.40
C GLU A 245 -1.79 16.65 3.69
N ILE A 246 -2.29 15.88 2.71
CA ILE A 246 -3.51 15.09 2.86
C ILE A 246 -3.38 14.09 4.00
N GLU A 247 -2.24 13.42 4.13
CA GLU A 247 -2.01 12.47 5.22
C GLU A 247 -1.96 13.16 6.57
N VAL A 248 -1.30 14.32 6.69
CA VAL A 248 -1.30 15.11 7.92
C VAL A 248 -2.73 15.46 8.33
N PHE A 249 -3.55 15.97 7.40
CA PHE A 249 -4.94 16.28 7.69
C PHE A 249 -5.75 15.03 8.07
N ARG A 250 -5.50 13.89 7.43
CA ARG A 250 -6.14 12.62 7.77
C ARG A 250 -5.81 12.19 9.19
N GLN A 251 -4.53 12.21 9.58
CA GLN A 251 -4.11 11.85 10.94
C GLN A 251 -4.72 12.79 11.99
N LEU A 252 -4.71 14.10 11.73
CA LEU A 252 -5.34 15.09 12.62
C LEU A 252 -6.85 14.83 12.78
N ASP A 253 -7.55 14.46 11.71
CA ASP A 253 -8.97 14.14 11.81
C ASP A 253 -9.23 12.82 12.54
N LEU A 254 -8.39 11.79 12.37
CA LEU A 254 -8.49 10.54 13.13
C LEU A 254 -8.23 10.74 14.64
N ILE A 255 -7.28 11.62 14.99
CA ILE A 255 -7.04 12.00 16.39
C ILE A 255 -8.27 12.72 16.97
N LYS A 256 -8.94 13.57 16.19
CA LYS A 256 -10.21 14.20 16.61
C LYS A 256 -11.33 13.18 16.77
N ILE A 257 -11.44 12.21 15.86
CA ILE A 257 -12.40 11.11 15.95
C ILE A 257 -12.18 10.33 17.24
N LYS A 258 -10.93 9.96 17.55
CA LYS A 258 -10.58 9.28 18.80
C LYS A 258 -11.08 10.06 20.02
N LYS A 259 -10.72 11.34 20.12
CA LYS A 259 -11.13 12.21 21.24
C LYS A 259 -12.65 12.33 21.36
N GLU A 260 -13.35 12.36 20.24
CA GLU A 260 -14.81 12.40 20.19
C GLU A 260 -15.45 11.06 20.60
N LEU A 261 -14.87 9.92 20.20
CA LEU A 261 -15.36 8.61 20.64
C LEU A 261 -15.09 8.38 22.14
N GLU A 262 -13.94 8.83 22.65
CA GLU A 262 -13.62 8.85 24.08
C GLU A 262 -14.61 9.73 24.86
N SER A 263 -14.94 10.93 24.37
CA SER A 263 -15.91 11.83 25.02
C SER A 263 -17.34 11.27 25.00
N ARG A 264 -17.67 10.49 23.97
CA ARG A 264 -18.92 9.73 23.86
C ARG A 264 -18.94 8.46 24.73
N GLY A 265 -17.82 8.09 25.35
CA GLY A 265 -17.72 6.95 26.26
C GLY A 265 -17.77 5.60 25.55
N ILE A 266 -17.48 5.55 24.25
CA ILE A 266 -17.55 4.31 23.45
C ILE A 266 -16.38 3.40 23.80
N LYS A 267 -16.68 2.13 24.05
CA LYS A 267 -15.70 1.08 24.34
C LYS A 267 -15.63 0.10 23.19
N LYS A 268 -14.54 -0.66 23.16
CA LYS A 268 -14.30 -1.74 22.20
C LYS A 268 -15.48 -2.73 22.17
N ASP A 269 -15.95 -3.15 23.35
CA ASP A 269 -17.05 -4.12 23.48
C ASP A 269 -18.36 -3.61 22.88
N ASP A 270 -18.61 -2.30 22.84
CA ASP A 270 -19.82 -1.73 22.25
C ASP A 270 -19.85 -1.95 20.73
N ILE A 271 -18.67 -1.93 20.09
CA ILE A 271 -18.49 -2.13 18.65
C ILE A 271 -18.48 -3.63 18.32
N GLU A 272 -17.71 -4.43 19.06
CA GLU A 272 -17.58 -5.86 18.80
C GLU A 272 -18.91 -6.59 19.00
N ASN A 273 -19.68 -6.23 20.03
CA ASN A 273 -20.98 -6.83 20.30
C ASN A 273 -22.14 -6.23 19.48
N ALA A 274 -21.86 -5.27 18.59
CA ALA A 274 -22.90 -4.67 17.74
C ALA A 274 -23.52 -5.75 16.82
N ASN A 275 -24.81 -5.99 16.97
CA ASN A 275 -25.53 -6.99 16.18
C ASN A 275 -25.88 -6.47 14.78
N SER A 276 -25.78 -7.35 13.79
CA SER A 276 -26.25 -7.08 12.44
C SER A 276 -27.72 -7.47 12.30
N ILE A 277 -28.51 -6.64 11.62
CA ILE A 277 -29.93 -6.89 11.36
C ILE A 277 -30.17 -6.95 9.85
N GLU A 278 -30.98 -7.90 9.40
CA GLU A 278 -31.40 -7.94 8.00
C GLU A 278 -32.42 -6.82 7.70
N VAL A 279 -32.08 -5.99 6.72
CA VAL A 279 -32.83 -4.79 6.32
C VAL A 279 -33.30 -4.85 4.87
N SER A 280 -33.21 -6.03 4.22
CA SER A 280 -33.64 -6.27 2.84
C SER A 280 -35.07 -5.75 2.57
N ASP A 281 -36.03 -6.07 3.43
CA ASP A 281 -37.44 -5.68 3.26
C ASP A 281 -37.65 -4.16 3.34
N VAL A 282 -36.87 -3.48 4.20
CA VAL A 282 -36.94 -2.03 4.37
C VAL A 282 -36.37 -1.34 3.14
N LEU A 283 -35.22 -1.82 2.67
CA LEU A 283 -34.51 -1.26 1.53
C LEU A 283 -35.18 -1.57 0.19
N ALA A 284 -36.00 -2.62 0.10
CA ALA A 284 -36.79 -2.94 -1.09
C ALA A 284 -37.75 -1.79 -1.49
N ASN A 285 -38.20 -0.99 -0.52
CA ASN A 285 -39.05 0.17 -0.74
C ASN A 285 -38.29 1.43 -1.17
N SER A 286 -36.96 1.41 -1.19
CA SER A 286 -36.14 2.55 -1.65
C SER A 286 -36.07 2.64 -3.17
N ASP A 287 -35.75 3.81 -3.70
CA ASP A 287 -35.47 4.04 -5.13
C ASP A 287 -34.02 3.82 -5.53
N SER A 288 -33.22 3.24 -4.63
CA SER A 288 -31.82 2.97 -4.89
C SER A 288 -31.63 1.91 -5.96
N LYS A 289 -31.08 2.32 -7.12
CA LYS A 289 -30.74 1.39 -8.23
C LYS A 289 -29.77 0.29 -7.78
N ILE A 290 -28.84 0.61 -6.88
CA ILE A 290 -27.83 -0.32 -6.37
C ILE A 290 -28.49 -1.41 -5.50
N VAL A 291 -29.40 -0.98 -4.62
CA VAL A 291 -30.19 -1.90 -3.78
C VAL A 291 -31.09 -2.77 -4.64
N LYS A 292 -31.94 -2.18 -5.50
CA LYS A 292 -32.89 -2.92 -6.35
C LYS A 292 -32.16 -3.97 -7.19
N LYS A 293 -31.04 -3.61 -7.82
CA LYS A 293 -30.19 -4.54 -8.57
C LYS A 293 -29.68 -5.68 -7.69
N SER A 294 -29.09 -5.36 -6.54
CA SER A 294 -28.52 -6.39 -5.65
C SER A 294 -29.57 -7.38 -5.16
N LEU A 295 -30.74 -6.89 -4.73
CA LEU A 295 -31.84 -7.75 -4.28
C LEU A 295 -32.40 -8.62 -5.42
N SER A 296 -32.49 -8.09 -6.64
CA SER A 296 -32.93 -8.88 -7.82
C SER A 296 -31.96 -10.01 -8.20
N GLU A 297 -30.68 -9.89 -7.84
CA GLU A 297 -29.65 -10.92 -8.00
C GLU A 297 -29.67 -11.96 -6.86
N GLY A 298 -30.68 -11.92 -5.96
CA GLY A 298 -30.81 -12.81 -4.82
C GLY A 298 -29.86 -12.51 -3.65
N LYS A 299 -29.20 -11.34 -3.66
CA LYS A 299 -28.35 -10.87 -2.55
C LYS A 299 -29.21 -10.34 -1.42
N LYS A 300 -28.62 -10.24 -0.23
CA LYS A 300 -29.26 -9.70 0.97
C LYS A 300 -28.69 -8.34 1.34
N ALA A 301 -29.43 -7.62 2.18
CA ALA A 301 -28.96 -6.41 2.82
C ALA A 301 -28.95 -6.58 4.34
N LEU A 302 -27.78 -6.48 4.96
CA LEU A 302 -27.66 -6.39 6.42
C LEU A 302 -27.12 -5.02 6.78
N ALA A 303 -27.51 -4.53 7.96
CA ALA A 303 -26.98 -3.31 8.52
C ALA A 303 -26.48 -3.53 9.95
N ILE A 304 -25.44 -2.80 10.32
CA ILE A 304 -24.86 -2.81 11.67
C ILE A 304 -24.96 -1.43 12.27
N LYS A 305 -25.25 -1.38 13.57
CA LYS A 305 -25.10 -0.18 14.38
C LYS A 305 -23.61 0.10 14.60
N LEU A 306 -23.23 1.37 14.53
CA LEU A 306 -21.89 1.88 14.83
C LEU A 306 -22.03 2.89 15.98
N PRO A 307 -21.93 2.43 17.25
CA PRO A 307 -22.19 3.27 18.41
C PRO A 307 -21.27 4.48 18.49
N GLY A 308 -21.85 5.69 18.64
CA GLY A 308 -21.07 6.91 18.74
C GLY A 308 -20.37 7.39 17.46
N PHE A 309 -20.63 6.79 16.28
CA PHE A 309 -19.97 7.20 15.02
C PHE A 309 -20.73 8.26 14.20
N SER A 310 -21.86 8.77 14.68
CA SER A 310 -22.64 9.80 13.97
C SER A 310 -21.80 11.04 13.66
N GLY A 311 -21.76 11.42 12.38
CA GLY A 311 -20.98 12.57 11.88
C GLY A 311 -19.47 12.33 11.79
N LEU A 312 -18.99 11.12 12.07
CA LEU A 312 -17.56 10.77 12.03
C LEU A 312 -17.16 9.99 10.78
N LEU A 313 -18.13 9.42 10.04
CA LEU A 313 -17.86 8.59 8.88
C LEU A 313 -17.55 9.42 7.62
N LYS A 314 -18.08 10.65 7.56
CA LYS A 314 -17.92 11.58 6.43
C LYS A 314 -17.29 12.91 6.85
N ARG A 315 -16.01 12.88 7.23
CA ARG A 315 -15.22 14.09 7.45
C ARG A 315 -14.44 14.48 6.18
N ASP A 316 -13.94 15.71 6.15
CA ASP A 316 -13.29 16.28 4.96
C ASP A 316 -12.06 15.49 4.52
N TYR A 317 -11.20 15.09 5.48
CA TYR A 317 -9.94 14.39 5.20
C TYR A 317 -9.96 12.94 5.66
N SER A 318 -10.40 12.63 6.89
CA SER A 318 -10.63 11.25 7.31
C SER A 318 -12.00 10.75 6.84
N ARG A 319 -12.07 10.20 5.62
CA ARG A 319 -13.29 9.52 5.15
C ARG A 319 -13.36 8.12 5.73
N LEU A 320 -13.65 7.99 7.02
CA LEU A 320 -13.65 6.70 7.73
C LEU A 320 -14.64 5.71 7.09
N GLY A 321 -15.79 6.18 6.57
CA GLY A 321 -16.70 5.35 5.79
C GLY A 321 -16.08 4.79 4.51
N LYS A 322 -15.19 5.55 3.84
CA LYS A 322 -14.41 5.05 2.69
C LYS A 322 -13.35 4.04 3.13
N GLU A 323 -12.73 4.24 4.29
CA GLU A 323 -11.79 3.26 4.86
C GLU A 323 -12.50 1.95 5.18
N PHE A 324 -13.67 2.00 5.84
CA PHE A 324 -14.53 0.84 6.08
C PHE A 324 -14.89 0.12 4.77
N ALA A 325 -15.24 0.86 3.71
CA ALA A 325 -15.52 0.28 2.40
C ALA A 325 -14.31 -0.46 1.79
N VAL A 326 -13.09 0.08 1.96
CA VAL A 326 -11.84 -0.55 1.48
C VAL A 326 -11.56 -1.84 2.24
N HIS A 327 -11.67 -1.84 3.57
CA HIS A 327 -11.47 -3.03 4.39
C HIS A 327 -12.51 -4.12 4.07
N ALA A 328 -13.79 -3.74 3.92
CA ALA A 328 -14.85 -4.63 3.49
C ALA A 328 -14.56 -5.26 2.11
N ARG A 329 -14.07 -4.46 1.15
CA ARG A 329 -13.71 -4.94 -0.18
C ARG A 329 -12.54 -5.92 -0.15
N ILE A 330 -11.48 -5.61 0.60
CA ILE A 330 -10.27 -6.46 0.66
C ILE A 330 -10.59 -7.81 1.30
N ARG A 331 -11.37 -7.83 2.39
CA ARG A 331 -11.66 -9.06 3.14
C ARG A 331 -12.79 -9.90 2.54
N ALA A 332 -13.78 -9.25 1.92
CA ALA A 332 -15.01 -9.93 1.49
C ALA A 332 -15.36 -9.76 0.00
N GLY A 333 -14.62 -8.94 -0.76
CA GLY A 333 -14.90 -8.70 -2.18
C GLY A 333 -16.14 -7.83 -2.45
N LEU A 334 -16.71 -7.19 -1.43
CA LEU A 334 -17.86 -6.29 -1.62
C LEU A 334 -17.50 -5.06 -2.45
N GLY A 335 -18.44 -4.60 -3.29
CA GLY A 335 -18.24 -3.40 -4.12
C GLY A 335 -18.09 -2.10 -3.30
N GLY A 336 -18.73 -2.04 -2.13
CA GLY A 336 -18.68 -0.93 -1.18
C GLY A 336 -19.69 -1.12 -0.05
N ILE A 337 -19.83 -0.09 0.76
CA ILE A 337 -20.83 0.01 1.84
C ILE A 337 -21.62 1.32 1.67
N ILE A 338 -22.79 1.40 2.30
CA ILE A 338 -23.55 2.66 2.43
C ILE A 338 -23.61 2.97 3.92
N HIS A 339 -23.39 4.21 4.34
CA HIS A 339 -23.44 4.56 5.76
C HIS A 339 -24.28 5.81 6.05
N SER A 340 -24.71 5.95 7.30
CA SER A 340 -25.69 6.96 7.72
C SER A 340 -25.30 8.40 7.39
N ASP A 341 -24.02 8.77 7.48
CA ASP A 341 -23.56 10.14 7.19
C ASP A 341 -23.60 10.51 5.69
N GLU A 342 -23.87 9.55 4.79
CA GLU A 342 -24.13 9.81 3.38
C GLU A 342 -25.62 9.81 3.03
N LEU A 343 -26.49 9.59 4.03
CA LEU A 343 -27.93 9.50 3.87
C LEU A 343 -28.65 10.73 4.45
N PRO A 344 -29.80 11.15 3.88
CA PRO A 344 -30.47 10.61 2.68
C PRO A 344 -29.64 10.78 1.40
N GLY A 345 -29.61 9.74 0.57
CA GLY A 345 -28.68 9.62 -0.56
C GLY A 345 -28.80 8.27 -1.27
N TYR A 346 -28.17 8.14 -2.44
CA TYR A 346 -28.19 6.90 -3.25
C TYR A 346 -29.59 6.37 -3.63
N GLY A 347 -30.62 7.22 -3.62
CA GLY A 347 -32.02 6.80 -3.83
C GLY A 347 -32.68 6.19 -2.59
N ILE A 348 -32.06 6.31 -1.41
CA ILE A 348 -32.68 6.04 -0.11
C ILE A 348 -33.18 7.38 0.42
N ASP A 349 -34.49 7.55 0.45
CA ASP A 349 -35.15 8.76 0.92
C ASP A 349 -35.19 8.83 2.46
N LYS A 350 -35.76 9.93 2.96
CA LYS A 350 -35.85 10.18 4.40
C LYS A 350 -36.76 9.18 5.12
N ASP A 351 -37.85 8.76 4.47
CA ASP A 351 -38.82 7.84 5.08
C ASP A 351 -38.19 6.45 5.30
N VAL A 352 -37.49 5.92 4.29
CA VAL A 352 -36.73 4.66 4.41
C VAL A 352 -35.61 4.81 5.44
N PHE A 353 -34.91 5.94 5.45
CA PHE A 353 -33.86 6.23 6.42
C PHE A 353 -34.36 6.23 7.87
N ASP A 354 -35.51 6.85 8.14
CA ASP A 354 -36.10 6.92 9.47
C ASP A 354 -36.60 5.53 9.95
N VAL A 355 -37.12 4.71 9.03
CA VAL A 355 -37.47 3.30 9.31
C VAL A 355 -36.22 2.48 9.66
N LEU A 356 -35.11 2.67 8.94
CA LEU A 356 -33.84 2.01 9.23
C LEU A 356 -33.32 2.39 10.62
N LYS A 357 -33.32 3.68 10.96
CA LYS A 357 -32.91 4.16 12.29
C LYS A 357 -33.72 3.49 13.41
N LYS A 358 -35.05 3.43 13.24
CA LYS A 358 -35.94 2.80 14.21
C LYS A 358 -35.68 1.29 14.34
N LYS A 359 -35.51 0.59 13.21
CA LYS A 359 -35.27 -0.86 13.20
C LYS A 359 -33.92 -1.24 13.82
N LEU A 360 -32.90 -0.39 13.65
CA LEU A 360 -31.55 -0.61 14.18
C LEU A 360 -31.35 -0.07 15.60
N GLY A 361 -32.34 0.60 16.20
CA GLY A 361 -32.20 1.21 17.54
C GLY A 361 -31.09 2.25 17.58
N ILE A 362 -31.02 3.10 16.55
CA ILE A 362 -30.00 4.15 16.41
C ILE A 362 -30.38 5.34 17.29
N GLU A 363 -29.49 5.70 18.21
CA GLU A 363 -29.61 6.93 19.01
C GLU A 363 -28.96 8.11 18.26
N GLU A 364 -29.08 9.32 18.80
CA GLU A 364 -28.63 10.56 18.14
C GLU A 364 -27.14 10.54 17.76
N LYS A 365 -26.31 9.94 18.62
CA LYS A 365 -24.85 9.86 18.44
C LYS A 365 -24.40 8.64 17.66
N ASP A 366 -25.31 7.74 17.30
CA ASP A 366 -24.97 6.50 16.62
C ASP A 366 -25.05 6.63 15.11
N ALA A 367 -24.15 5.94 14.42
CA ALA A 367 -24.22 5.74 12.99
C ALA A 367 -24.65 4.31 12.66
N PHE A 368 -24.83 4.03 11.38
CA PHE A 368 -24.95 2.66 10.88
C PHE A 368 -24.32 2.50 9.51
N ALA A 369 -23.98 1.27 9.17
CA ALA A 369 -23.50 0.87 7.85
C ALA A 369 -24.36 -0.26 7.28
N ILE A 370 -24.66 -0.21 5.99
CA ILE A 370 -25.43 -1.17 5.21
C ILE A 370 -24.47 -1.87 4.24
N PHE A 371 -24.62 -3.19 4.17
CA PHE A 371 -23.85 -4.10 3.33
C PHE A 371 -24.79 -4.84 2.38
N LEU A 372 -24.42 -4.91 1.09
CA LEU A 372 -25.19 -5.58 0.04
C LEU A 372 -24.33 -6.69 -0.57
N GLY A 373 -24.76 -7.94 -0.48
CA GLY A 373 -23.95 -9.09 -0.90
C GLY A 373 -24.53 -10.44 -0.52
N ARG A 374 -23.74 -11.51 -0.69
CA ARG A 374 -24.10 -12.82 -0.12
C ARG A 374 -23.89 -12.79 1.39
N LYS A 375 -24.61 -13.65 2.13
CA LYS A 375 -24.56 -13.66 3.60
C LYS A 375 -23.14 -13.86 4.14
N ASP A 376 -22.39 -14.79 3.58
CA ASP A 376 -21.00 -15.10 3.97
C ASP A 376 -20.01 -13.96 3.64
N GLU A 377 -20.22 -13.27 2.50
CA GLU A 377 -19.45 -12.08 2.14
C GLU A 377 -19.75 -10.93 3.12
N ILE A 378 -21.03 -10.70 3.42
CA ILE A 378 -21.46 -9.63 4.33
C ILE A 378 -20.92 -9.84 5.74
N GLU A 379 -20.98 -11.06 6.29
CA GLU A 379 -20.47 -11.36 7.63
C GLU A 379 -18.96 -11.05 7.73
N LYS A 380 -18.16 -11.45 6.72
CA LYS A 380 -16.74 -11.10 6.65
C LYS A 380 -16.49 -9.60 6.54
N ALA A 381 -17.34 -8.88 5.79
CA ALA A 381 -17.24 -7.44 5.62
C ALA A 381 -17.58 -6.68 6.91
N ILE A 382 -18.62 -7.13 7.63
CA ILE A 382 -19.00 -6.57 8.93
C ILE A 382 -17.85 -6.69 9.91
N GLU A 383 -17.21 -7.86 9.97
CA GLU A 383 -16.06 -8.07 10.86
C GLU A 383 -14.90 -7.12 10.51
N ALA A 384 -14.57 -6.98 9.23
CA ALA A 384 -13.57 -5.99 8.78
C ALA A 384 -13.91 -4.55 9.19
N VAL A 385 -15.19 -4.17 9.11
CA VAL A 385 -15.63 -2.82 9.51
C VAL A 385 -15.59 -2.66 11.03
N LYS A 386 -15.95 -3.68 11.81
CA LYS A 386 -15.84 -3.65 13.27
C LYS A 386 -14.40 -3.50 13.71
N GLU A 387 -13.49 -4.31 13.17
CA GLU A 387 -12.05 -4.20 13.44
C GLU A 387 -11.55 -2.78 13.15
N ARG A 388 -11.91 -2.21 11.98
CA ARG A 388 -11.49 -0.84 11.64
C ARG A 388 -12.17 0.24 12.48
N ALA A 389 -13.39 0.02 12.93
CA ALA A 389 -14.07 0.92 13.86
C ALA A 389 -13.41 0.88 15.26
N VAL A 390 -12.93 -0.30 15.68
CA VAL A 390 -12.14 -0.46 16.91
C VAL A 390 -10.79 0.27 16.78
N ASP A 391 -10.11 0.21 15.63
CA ASP A 391 -8.87 0.99 15.42
C ASP A 391 -9.08 2.49 15.63
N ALA A 392 -10.24 3.03 15.23
CA ALA A 392 -10.57 4.44 15.39
C ALA A 392 -10.70 4.87 16.87
N LEU A 393 -10.93 3.93 17.81
CA LEU A 393 -10.86 4.20 19.25
C LEU A 393 -9.42 4.43 19.72
N TYR A 394 -8.43 3.86 19.03
CA TYR A 394 -7.02 3.97 19.40
C TYR A 394 -6.29 5.10 18.65
N GLY A 395 -6.84 5.57 17.52
CA GLY A 395 -6.38 6.76 16.80
C GLY A 395 -5.94 6.45 15.38
N VAL A 396 -4.72 6.85 15.03
CA VAL A 396 -4.15 6.57 13.71
C VAL A 396 -3.53 5.16 13.73
N PRO A 397 -3.96 4.23 12.88
CA PRO A 397 -3.34 2.92 12.78
C PRO A 397 -2.04 2.99 11.96
N GLU A 398 -1.06 2.18 12.32
CA GLU A 398 0.12 1.95 11.48
C GLU A 398 -0.28 1.11 10.26
N GLU A 399 -0.07 1.66 9.07
CA GLU A 399 -0.51 1.01 7.84
C GLU A 399 0.30 1.48 6.62
N VAL A 400 0.31 0.61 5.59
CA VAL A 400 0.84 0.91 4.26
C VAL A 400 -0.31 1.30 3.35
N ARG A 401 -0.24 2.50 2.78
CA ARG A 401 -1.25 3.10 1.91
C ARG A 401 -0.68 3.34 0.52
N ARG A 402 -1.55 3.58 -0.45
CA ARG A 402 -1.17 4.02 -1.80
C ARG A 402 -1.52 5.49 -1.97
N ALA A 403 -0.68 6.21 -2.71
CA ALA A 403 -0.83 7.64 -3.02
C ALA A 403 -2.17 8.00 -3.69
#